data_AF-A0A7W5CAN0-F1
#
_entry.id   AF-A0A7W5CAN0-F1
#
_cell.length_a   1.000
_cell.length_b   1.000
_cell.length_c   1.000
_cell.angle_alpha   90.00
_cell.angle_beta   90.00
_cell.angle_gamma   90.00
#
_symmetry.space_group_name_H-M   'P 1'
#
loop_
_entity.id
_entity.type
_entity.pdbx_description
1 polymer ?
#
loop_
_entity_poly.entity_id
_entity_poly.type
_entity_poly.pdbx_seq_one_letter_code
_entity_poly.pdbx_strand_id
1 'polypeptide(L)' 'MIQVKEFIDTDTVFAEKRANEFLAELNDDQVINICYGSMIKTATSGNTYQRSTILVIYKQHAEK' A
#
# COMPACT_ATOMS: atom_id res chain seq x y z
N MET A 1 -1.23 13.39 13.14
CA MET A 1 0.00 12.55 13.13
C MET A 1 0.17 11.98 11.73
N ILE A 2 1.38 11.88 11.17
CA ILE A 2 1.61 11.24 9.86
C ILE A 2 1.65 9.72 10.07
N GLN A 3 0.96 8.98 9.22
CA GLN A 3 0.87 7.51 9.22
C GLN A 3 1.22 6.96 7.85
N VAL A 4 1.64 5.70 7.82
CA VAL A 4 1.94 4.95 6.60
C VAL A 4 1.23 3.61 6.68
N LYS A 5 0.43 3.29 5.67
CA LYS A 5 -0.23 1.99 5.52
C LYS A 5 0.31 1.28 4.29
N GLU A 6 0.74 0.04 4.49
CA GLU A 6 1.33 -0.80 3.45
C GLU A 6 0.32 -1.84 2.96
N PHE A 7 0.20 -1.95 1.63
CA PHE A 7 -0.59 -2.96 0.95
C PHE A 7 0.35 -3.79 0.09
N ILE A 8 0.52 -5.07 0.44
CA ILE A 8 1.43 -5.98 -0.26
C ILE A 8 0.64 -7.12 -0.88
N ASP A 9 0.95 -7.44 -2.13
CA ASP A 9 0.45 -8.66 -2.76
C ASP A 9 1.44 -9.23 -3.78
N THR A 10 1.33 -10.53 -4.02
CA THR A 10 1.90 -11.27 -5.14
C THR A 10 1.14 -11.03 -6.45
N ASP A 11 -0.11 -10.55 -6.40
CA ASP A 11 -0.91 -10.10 -7.54
C ASP A 11 -1.32 -8.62 -7.36
N THR A 12 -0.90 -7.77 -8.30
CA THR A 12 -1.11 -6.31 -8.27
C THR A 12 -2.57 -5.90 -8.08
N VAL A 13 -3.51 -6.67 -8.64
CA VAL A 13 -4.94 -6.28 -8.66
C VAL A 13 -5.51 -6.18 -7.25
N PHE A 14 -5.08 -7.03 -6.33
CA PHE A 14 -5.64 -7.08 -4.99
C PHE A 14 -5.04 -6.05 -4.03
N ALA A 15 -3.74 -5.74 -4.18
CA ALA A 15 -3.10 -4.63 -3.47
C ALA A 15 -3.75 -3.29 -3.85
N GLU A 16 -4.00 -3.07 -5.13
CA GLU A 16 -4.66 -1.85 -5.63
C GLU A 16 -6.07 -1.73 -5.10
N LYS A 17 -6.86 -2.81 -5.17
CA LYS A 17 -8.24 -2.81 -4.64
C LYS A 17 -8.28 -2.40 -3.17
N ARG A 18 -7.44 -3.01 -2.33
CA ARG A 18 -7.39 -2.70 -0.88
C ARG A 18 -6.90 -1.29 -0.60
N ALA A 19 -5.94 -0.80 -1.38
CA ALA A 19 -5.48 0.57 -1.26
C ALA A 19 -6.61 1.56 -1.60
N ASN A 20 -7.36 1.32 -2.68
CA ASN A 20 -8.50 2.14 -3.07
C ASN A 20 -9.64 2.11 -2.03
N GLU A 21 -9.96 0.93 -1.50
CA GLU A 21 -10.94 0.78 -0.40
C GLU A 21 -10.54 1.62 0.82
N PHE A 22 -9.25 1.60 1.20
CA PHE A 22 -8.75 2.42 2.29
C PHE A 22 -8.72 3.92 1.97
N LEU A 23 -8.34 4.31 0.76
CA LEU A 23 -8.33 5.71 0.35
C LEU A 23 -9.74 6.31 0.38
N ALA A 24 -10.78 5.52 0.11
CA ALA A 24 -12.17 5.94 0.22
C ALA A 24 -12.62 6.28 1.66
N GLU A 25 -11.87 5.83 2.67
CA GLU A 25 -12.12 6.17 4.09
C GLU A 25 -11.45 7.49 4.52
N LEU A 26 -10.63 8.09 3.65
CA LEU A 26 -9.87 9.31 3.93
C LEU A 26 -10.47 10.51 3.20
N ASN A 27 -10.35 11.69 3.79
CA ASN A 27 -10.57 12.95 3.05
C ASN A 27 -9.35 13.28 2.18
N ASP A 28 -9.57 13.97 1.06
CA ASP A 28 -8.52 14.33 0.09
C ASP A 28 -7.33 15.08 0.72
N ASP A 29 -7.57 15.91 1.74
CA ASP A 29 -6.55 16.71 2.43
C ASP A 29 -5.70 15.91 3.44
N GLN A 30 -6.17 14.71 3.78
CA GLN A 30 -5.46 13.77 4.64
C GLN A 30 -4.41 12.97 3.86
N VAL A 31 -4.58 12.77 2.55
CA VAL A 31 -3.62 12.03 1.73
C VAL A 31 -2.39 12.91 1.48
N ILE A 32 -1.21 12.41 1.86
CA ILE A 32 0.06 13.12 1.66
C ILE A 32 0.75 12.60 0.40
N ASN A 33 0.84 11.28 0.25
CA ASN A 33 1.54 10.65 -0.88
C ASN A 33 1.10 9.19 -1.04
N ILE A 34 1.24 8.66 -2.26
CA ILE A 34 1.05 7.25 -2.59
C ILE A 34 2.30 6.77 -3.33
N CYS A 35 2.95 5.73 -2.85
CA CYS A 35 4.16 5.18 -3.47
C CYS A 35 3.93 3.74 -3.95
N TYR A 36 4.41 3.43 -5.15
CA TYR A 36 4.34 2.10 -5.74
C TYR A 36 5.74 1.48 -5.76
N GLY A 37 5.83 0.25 -5.28
CA GLY A 37 7.05 -0.57 -5.32
C GLY A 37 6.76 -1.92 -5.97
N SER A 38 7.73 -2.43 -6.71
CA SER A 38 7.73 -3.81 -7.19
C SER A 38 9.09 -4.42 -6.86
N MET A 39 9.07 -5.58 -6.21
CA MET A 39 10.27 -6.33 -5.91
C MET A 39 10.14 -7.75 -6.40
N ILE A 40 11.18 -8.22 -7.08
CA ILE A 40 11.32 -9.62 -7.48
C ILE A 40 11.96 -10.36 -6.32
N LYS A 41 11.24 -11.32 -5.72
CA LYS A 41 11.79 -12.20 -4.70
C LYS A 41 11.98 -13.61 -5.27
N THR A 42 13.19 -14.13 -5.12
CA THR A 42 13.50 -15.53 -5.42
C THR A 42 13.26 -16.35 -4.16
N ALA A 43 12.30 -17.27 -4.21
CA ALA A 43 12.10 -18.25 -3.15
C ALA A 43 13.31 -19.18 -3.05
N THR A 44 13.53 -19.77 -1.88
CA THR A 44 14.55 -20.81 -1.65
C THR A 44 14.35 -22.05 -2.53
N SER A 45 13.16 -22.24 -3.09
CA SER A 45 12.83 -23.30 -4.05
C SER A 45 13.25 -22.97 -5.50
N GLY A 46 13.82 -21.80 -5.76
CA GLY A 46 14.16 -21.30 -7.11
C GLY A 46 12.99 -20.63 -7.85
N ASN A 47 11.78 -20.66 -7.30
CA ASN A 47 10.64 -19.97 -7.89
C ASN A 47 10.76 -18.46 -7.67
N THR A 48 10.66 -17.70 -8.75
CA THR A 48 10.67 -16.24 -8.71
C THR A 48 9.23 -15.73 -8.70
N TYR A 49 8.88 -14.92 -7.71
CA TYR A 49 7.59 -14.24 -7.67
C TYR A 49 7.81 -12.73 -7.60
N GLN A 50 7.02 -12.00 -8.37
CA GLN A 50 6.94 -10.56 -8.27
C GLN A 50 6.03 -10.22 -7.09
N ARG A 51 6.48 -9.30 -6.25
CA ARG A 51 5.69 -8.77 -5.15
C ARG A 51 5.54 -7.28 -5.36
N SER A 52 4.31 -6.83 -5.51
CA SER A 52 3.99 -5.43 -5.67
C SER A 52 3.52 -4.87 -4.33
N THR A 53 3.80 -3.60 -4.09
CA THR A 53 3.52 -2.93 -2.83
C THR A 53 3.03 -1.52 -3.11
N ILE A 54 1.97 -1.12 -2.41
CA ILE A 54 1.45 0.25 -2.40
C ILE A 54 1.57 0.77 -0.98
N LEU A 55 2.20 1.92 -0.82
CA LEU A 55 2.32 2.64 0.45
C LEU A 55 1.44 3.88 0.38
N VAL A 56 0.48 3.99 1.29
CA VAL A 56 -0.35 5.18 1.45
C VAL A 56 0.15 5.95 2.67
N ILE A 57 0.62 7.17 2.45
CA ILE A 57 1.10 8.09 3.48
C ILE A 57 0.01 9.13 3.72
N TYR A 58 -0.51 9.22 4.94
CA TYR A 58 -1.68 10.03 5.26
C TYR A 58 -1.60 10.68 6.64
N LYS A 59 -2.45 11.68 6.88
CA LYS A 59 -2.65 12.33 8.17
C LYS A 59 -3.78 11.64 8.90
N GLN A 60 -3.50 11.12 10.09
CA GLN A 60 -4.55 10.76 11.04
C GLN A 60 -4.85 11.99 11.90
N HIS A 61 -6.10 12.46 11.86
CA HIS A 61 -6.59 13.41 12.86
C HIS A 61 -6.52 12.72 14.23
N ALA A 62 -5.96 13.40 15.22
CA ALA A 62 -6.09 12.92 16.59
C ALA A 62 -7.58 12.91 16.90
N GLU A 63 -8.11 11.76 17.30
CA GLU A 63 -9.45 11.67 17.86
C GLU A 63 -9.56 12.72 18.97
N LYS A 64 -10.56 13.59 18.89
CA LYS A 64 -10.81 14.63 19.89
C LYS A 64 -11.29 14.01 21.20
#